data_AF-A0A2U1Q4R1-F1
#
_entry.id   AF-A0A2U1Q4R1-F1
#
_cell.length_a   1.000
_cell.length_b   1.000
_cell.length_c   1.000
_cell.angle_alpha   90.00
_cell.angle_beta   90.00
_cell.angle_gamma   90.00
#
_symmetry.space_group_name_H-M   'P 1'
#
loop_
_entity.id
_entity.type
_entity.pdbx_description
1 polymer ?
#
loop_
_entity_poly.entity_id
_entity_poly.type
_entity_poly.pdbx_seq_one_letter_code
_entity_poly.pdbx_strand_id
1 'polypeptide(L)'
;MKNTRFLITVNVLGSSGPLRFVVNIDDKVSEVINSSLKMYARGGRLPVLGSDYTKFLLYPSNSDSEAMSANEAVGSCGERTFVLCKKPVHPLMTEARSEMINRRRRRQSQSRGWKACFKIVSH
;
A
#
# COMPACT_ATOMS: atom_id res chain seq x y z
N MET A 1 -2.80 27.64 7.54
CA MET A 1 -3.03 26.19 7.70
C MET A 1 -2.24 25.73 8.91
N LYS A 2 -2.86 24.97 9.83
CA LYS A 2 -2.17 24.45 11.01
C LYS A 2 -1.24 23.34 10.53
N ASN A 3 0.07 23.55 10.65
CA ASN A 3 1.09 22.55 10.30
C ASN A 3 1.13 21.44 11.36
N THR A 4 0.05 20.66 11.42
CA THR A 4 -0.12 19.59 12.39
C THR A 4 0.70 18.40 11.90
N ARG A 5 1.77 18.12 12.63
CA ARG A 5 2.63 16.96 12.38
C ARG A 5 2.26 15.81 13.28
N PHE A 6 2.38 14.60 12.76
CA PHE A 6 2.13 13.41 13.54
C PHE A 6 2.98 12.22 13.13
N LEU A 7 3.24 11.36 14.11
CA LEU A 7 3.94 10.09 13.89
C LEU A 7 2.98 9.06 13.30
N ILE A 8 3.42 8.40 12.23
CA ILE A 8 2.74 7.25 11.64
C ILE A 8 3.61 6.00 11.71
N THR A 9 2.94 4.86 11.63
CA THR A 9 3.54 3.53 11.49
C THR A 9 3.12 2.94 10.15
N VAL A 10 4.07 2.53 9.32
CA VAL A 10 3.81 1.90 8.01
C VAL A 10 4.34 0.47 8.04
N ASN A 11 3.43 -0.50 8.03
CA ASN A 11 3.72 -1.91 7.88
C ASN A 11 3.88 -2.24 6.39
N VAL A 12 5.11 -2.46 5.96
CA VAL A 12 5.37 -2.82 4.57
C VAL A 12 5.21 -4.34 4.42
N LEU A 13 4.37 -4.78 3.49
CA LEU A 13 4.13 -6.21 3.29
C LEU A 13 5.42 -6.94 2.90
N GLY A 14 5.73 -8.04 3.59
CA GLY A 14 6.96 -8.82 3.39
C GLY A 14 8.22 -8.23 4.05
N SER A 15 8.09 -7.13 4.81
CA SER A 15 9.18 -6.52 5.58
C SER A 15 9.42 -7.22 6.92
N SER A 16 10.65 -7.18 7.42
CA SER A 16 11.03 -7.66 8.77
C SER A 16 10.51 -6.80 9.93
N GLY A 17 9.78 -5.71 9.66
CA GLY A 17 9.20 -4.83 10.68
C GLY A 17 8.58 -3.55 10.12
N PRO A 18 7.96 -2.71 10.96
CA PRO A 18 7.35 -1.45 10.53
C PRO A 18 8.38 -0.35 10.23
N LEU A 19 7.95 0.65 9.46
CA LEU A 19 8.61 1.95 9.35
C LEU A 19 7.87 2.94 10.24
N ARG A 20 8.59 3.85 10.90
CA ARG A 20 8.00 4.89 11.76
C ARG A 20 8.63 6.24 11.42
N PHE A 21 7.80 7.20 11.06
CA PHE A 21 8.25 8.55 10.71
C PHE A 21 7.11 9.57 10.86
N VAL A 22 7.48 10.85 10.90
CA VAL A 22 6.56 11.97 11.05
C VAL A 22 6.13 12.48 9.67
N VAL A 23 4.84 12.75 9.54
CA VAL A 23 4.20 13.36 8.36
C VAL A 23 3.40 14.59 8.78
N ASN A 24 3.13 15.49 7.86
CA ASN A 24 2.14 16.55 8.05
C ASN A 24 0.74 16.03 7.74
N ILE A 25 -0.28 16.63 8.35
CA ILE A 25 -1.69 16.29 8.11
C ILE A 25 -2.09 16.42 6.63
N ASP A 26 -1.49 17.36 5.93
CA ASP A 26 -1.76 17.68 4.53
C ASP A 26 -0.83 16.95 3.54
N ASP A 27 0.12 16.13 4.01
CA ASP A 27 1.01 15.37 3.12
C ASP A 27 0.19 14.41 2.26
N LYS A 28 0.52 14.34 0.96
CA LYS A 28 -0.20 13.44 0.05
C LYS A 28 0.19 12.00 0.31
N VAL A 29 -0.75 11.07 0.11
CA VAL A 29 -0.48 9.62 0.18
C VAL A 29 0.69 9.21 -0.72
N SER A 30 0.82 9.80 -1.92
CA SER A 30 1.97 9.55 -2.81
C SER A 30 3.32 9.92 -2.18
N GLU A 31 3.39 11.00 -1.41
CA GLU A 31 4.59 11.45 -0.70
C GLU A 31 4.91 10.52 0.48
N VAL A 32 3.88 10.06 1.19
CA VAL A 32 4.01 9.06 2.27
C VAL A 32 4.55 7.74 1.74
N ILE A 33 4.04 7.27 0.58
CA ILE A 33 4.55 6.06 -0.08
C ILE A 33 6.01 6.25 -0.50
N ASN A 34 6.33 7.36 -1.16
CA ASN A 34 7.71 7.67 -1.57
C ASN A 34 8.68 7.70 -0.39
N SER A 35 8.29 8.35 0.71
CA SER A 35 9.08 8.41 1.95
C SER A 35 9.28 7.02 2.55
N SER A 36 8.23 6.20 2.55
CA SER A 36 8.29 4.81 3.00
C SER A 36 9.28 3.98 2.17
N LEU A 37 9.23 4.09 0.83
CA LEU A 37 10.16 3.37 -0.06
C LEU A 37 11.61 3.81 0.14
N LYS A 38 11.86 5.11 0.29
CA LYS A 38 13.20 5.65 0.59
C LYS A 38 13.73 5.12 1.94
N MET A 39 12.91 5.16 2.99
CA MET A 39 13.29 4.64 4.31
C MET A 39 13.51 3.13 4.29
N TYR A 40 12.68 2.40 3.55
CA TYR A 40 12.82 0.95 3.37
C TYR A 40 14.16 0.60 2.74
N ALA A 41 14.52 1.26 1.63
CA ALA A 41 15.78 1.06 0.93
C ALA A 41 16.99 1.48 1.79
N ARG A 42 16.90 2.62 2.48
CA ARG A 42 17.95 3.09 3.39
C ARG A 42 18.22 2.10 4.54
N GLY A 43 17.20 1.39 4.99
CA GLY A 43 17.34 0.34 6.00
C GLY A 43 17.92 -0.98 5.48
N GLY A 44 18.28 -1.09 4.20
CA GLY A 44 18.79 -2.32 3.60
C GLY A 44 17.79 -3.48 3.65
N ARG A 45 16.48 -3.18 3.69
CA ARG A 45 15.44 -4.19 3.89
C ARG A 45 15.22 -5.02 2.64
N LEU A 46 14.81 -6.27 2.85
CA LEU A 46 14.46 -7.22 1.80
C LEU A 46 12.98 -7.64 1.93
N PRO A 47 12.29 -7.91 0.80
CA PRO A 47 12.78 -7.86 -0.58
C PRO A 47 12.94 -6.42 -1.13
N VAL A 48 13.79 -6.23 -2.15
CA VAL A 48 13.97 -4.91 -2.79
C VAL A 48 12.70 -4.48 -3.52
N LEU A 49 12.12 -3.35 -3.10
CA LEU A 49 10.80 -2.88 -3.58
C LEU A 49 10.87 -1.98 -4.82
N GLY A 50 11.97 -1.25 -5.02
CA GLY A 50 12.11 -0.19 -6.01
C GLY A 50 11.64 1.18 -5.49
N SER A 51 11.61 2.19 -6.36
CA SER A 51 11.33 3.60 -6.03
C SER A 51 10.02 4.16 -6.63
N ASP A 52 9.34 3.39 -7.48
CA ASP A 52 8.14 3.83 -8.18
C ASP A 52 6.89 3.66 -7.31
N TYR A 53 6.44 4.77 -6.70
CA TYR A 53 5.26 4.78 -5.81
C TYR A 53 3.97 4.34 -6.51
N THR A 54 3.86 4.50 -7.83
CA THR A 54 2.62 4.18 -8.57
C THR A 54 2.31 2.69 -8.54
N LYS A 55 3.33 1.86 -8.28
CA LYS A 55 3.24 0.41 -8.09
C LYS A 55 2.84 0.00 -6.68
N PHE A 56 2.49 0.95 -5.80
CA PHE A 56 2.10 0.65 -4.43
C PHE A 56 0.74 1.25 -4.08
N LEU A 57 0.13 0.67 -3.05
CA LEU A 57 -1.12 1.10 -2.44
C LEU A 57 -0.90 1.21 -0.93
N LEU A 58 -1.43 2.28 -0.34
CA LEU A 58 -1.42 2.50 1.10
C LEU A 58 -2.84 2.26 1.64
N TYR A 59 -2.94 1.39 2.64
CA TYR A 59 -4.19 1.07 3.31
C TYR A 59 -4.11 1.55 4.76
N PRO A 60 -5.16 2.16 5.32
CA PRO A 60 -5.32 2.23 6.76
C PRO A 60 -5.39 0.82 7.35
N SER A 61 -4.78 0.59 8.51
CA SER A 61 -4.62 -0.75 9.08
C SER A 61 -5.90 -1.34 9.70
N ASN A 62 -6.98 -0.56 9.78
CA ASN A 62 -8.28 -1.09 10.23
C ASN A 62 -8.77 -2.20 9.25
N SER A 63 -9.59 -3.13 9.75
CA SER A 63 -9.81 -4.43 9.10
C SER A 63 -10.50 -4.38 7.74
N ASP A 64 -11.11 -3.24 7.38
CA ASP A 64 -12.05 -3.13 6.27
C ASP A 64 -11.81 -1.89 5.37
N SER A 65 -10.72 -1.14 5.56
CA SER A 65 -10.45 0.03 4.71
C SER A 65 -9.99 -0.32 3.30
N GLU A 66 -10.50 0.50 2.37
CA GLU A 66 -10.03 0.58 0.99
C GLU A 66 -8.66 1.27 0.90
N ALA A 67 -7.99 1.13 -0.24
CA ALA A 67 -6.75 1.85 -0.51
C ALA A 67 -7.02 3.37 -0.58
N MET A 68 -6.13 4.16 0.02
CA MET A 68 -6.21 5.62 -0.07
C MET A 68 -5.80 6.11 -1.47
N SER A 69 -6.41 7.20 -1.91
CA SER A 69 -6.06 7.82 -3.20
C SER A 69 -4.71 8.52 -3.12
N ALA A 70 -3.89 8.45 -4.19
CA ALA A 70 -2.54 9.02 -4.20
C ALA A 70 -2.47 10.54 -3.97
N ASN A 71 -3.57 11.25 -4.25
CA ASN A 71 -3.71 12.71 -4.10
C ASN A 71 -4.42 13.12 -2.80
N GLU A 72 -4.92 12.15 -2.04
CA GLU A 72 -5.58 12.40 -0.76
C GLU A 72 -4.55 12.78 0.30
N ALA A 73 -4.95 13.64 1.24
CA ALA A 73 -4.14 13.98 2.41
C ALA A 73 -4.13 12.80 3.39
N VAL A 74 -2.96 12.41 3.89
CA VAL A 74 -2.84 11.24 4.79
C VAL A 74 -3.65 11.40 6.08
N GLY A 75 -3.86 12.64 6.54
CA GLY A 75 -4.64 12.96 7.73
C GLY A 75 -6.15 12.77 7.59
N SER A 76 -6.69 12.57 6.38
CA SER A 76 -8.14 12.49 6.12
C SER A 76 -8.81 11.29 6.82
N CYS A 77 -8.09 10.16 6.91
CA CYS A 77 -8.62 8.90 7.43
C CYS A 77 -8.59 8.81 8.96
N GLY A 78 -7.92 9.75 9.65
CA GLY A 78 -7.78 9.74 11.11
C GLY A 78 -6.88 8.63 11.68
N GLU A 79 -6.29 7.80 10.83
CA GLU A 79 -5.50 6.63 11.21
C GLU A 79 -4.01 6.99 11.38
N ARG A 80 -3.31 6.20 12.20
CA ARG A 80 -1.87 6.36 12.46
C ARG A 80 -1.04 5.14 12.06
N THR A 81 -1.71 4.04 11.74
CA THR A 81 -1.08 2.79 11.34
C THR A 81 -1.59 2.41 9.96
N PHE A 82 -0.66 2.18 9.05
CA PHE A 82 -0.93 1.91 7.65
C PHE A 82 -0.25 0.63 7.22
N VAL A 83 -0.74 0.04 6.13
CA VAL A 83 -0.13 -1.08 5.44
C VAL A 83 0.23 -0.66 4.03
N LEU A 84 1.49 -0.83 3.65
CA LEU A 84 1.98 -0.56 2.30
C LEU A 84 2.10 -1.88 1.53
N CYS A 85 1.38 -1.96 0.42
CA CYS A 85 1.35 -3.15 -0.43
C CYS A 85 1.80 -2.82 -1.85
N LYS A 86 2.52 -3.75 -2.49
CA LYS A 86 2.84 -3.67 -3.91
C LYS A 86 1.62 -4.11 -4.73
N LYS A 87 1.27 -3.35 -5.77
CA LYS A 87 0.24 -3.70 -6.74
C LYS A 87 0.67 -4.95 -7.50
N PRO A 88 -0.24 -5.89 -7.79
CA PRO A 88 0.07 -7.01 -8.67
C PRO A 88 0.35 -6.46 -10.08
N VAL A 89 1.55 -6.74 -10.60
CA VAL A 89 1.84 -6.55 -12.01
C VAL A 89 1.20 -7.73 -12.73
N HIS A 90 0.08 -7.51 -13.42
CA HIS A 90 -0.43 -8.51 -14.34
C HIS A 90 0.51 -8.54 -15.54
N PRO A 91 1.22 -9.65 -15.84
CA PRO A 91 1.96 -9.75 -17.08
C PRO A 91 0.94 -9.57 -18.22
N LEU A 92 1.26 -8.73 -19.19
CA LEU A 92 0.49 -8.57 -20.42
C LEU A 92 0.48 -9.93 -21.14
N MET A 93 -0.56 -10.72 -20.91
CA MET A 93 -0.78 -12.01 -21.54
C MET A 93 -2.13 -11.93 -22.25
N THR A 94 -2.08 -12.17 -23.55
CA THR A 94 -3.07 -12.01 -24.62
C THR A 94 -4.53 -12.26 -24.23
N GLU A 95 -5.42 -11.48 -24.83
CA GLU A 95 -6.85 -11.23 -24.53
C GLU A 95 -7.76 -12.45 -24.29
N ALA A 96 -7.34 -13.67 -24.62
CA ALA A 96 -8.16 -14.89 -24.54
C ALA A 96 -8.42 -15.44 -23.12
N ARG A 97 -7.76 -14.92 -22.07
CA ARG A 97 -8.02 -15.33 -20.66
C ARG A 97 -8.77 -14.28 -19.83
N SER A 98 -9.12 -13.14 -20.42
CA SER A 98 -9.81 -12.04 -19.74
C SER A 98 -11.14 -12.47 -19.08
N GLU A 99 -11.86 -13.42 -19.69
CA GLU A 99 -13.11 -13.97 -19.12
C GLU A 99 -12.89 -14.87 -17.91
N MET A 100 -11.79 -15.63 -17.88
CA MET A 100 -11.47 -16.52 -16.76
C MET A 100 -11.02 -15.72 -15.52
N ILE A 101 -10.38 -14.56 -15.75
CA ILE A 101 -10.01 -13.59 -14.70
C ILE A 101 -11.25 -12.88 -14.15
N ASN A 102 -12.23 -12.50 -14.99
CA ASN A 102 -13.49 -11.92 -14.51
C ASN A 102 -14.32 -12.91 -13.66
N ARG A 103 -14.27 -14.21 -13.97
CA ARG A 103 -14.89 -15.24 -13.10
C ARG A 103 -14.14 -15.43 -11.78
N ARG A 104 -12.81 -15.28 -11.75
CA ARG A 104 -12.04 -15.20 -10.49
C ARG A 104 -12.32 -13.93 -9.70
N ARG A 105 -12.49 -12.77 -10.35
CA ARG A 105 -12.90 -11.51 -9.70
C ARG A 105 -14.20 -11.66 -8.90
N ARG A 106 -15.18 -12.43 -9.42
CA ARG A 106 -16.43 -12.71 -8.68
C ARG A 106 -16.24 -13.61 -7.45
N ARG A 107 -15.28 -14.54 -7.46
CA ARG A 107 -15.02 -15.46 -6.32
C ARG A 107 -14.00 -14.92 -5.30
N GLN A 108 -13.13 -14.00 -5.72
CA GLN A 108 -12.11 -13.36 -4.88
C GLN A 108 -12.57 -12.01 -4.30
N SER A 109 -13.79 -11.57 -4.63
CA SER A 109 -14.50 -10.40 -4.07
C SER A 109 -14.96 -10.63 -2.61
N GLN A 110 -14.10 -11.20 -1.76
CA GLN A 110 -14.37 -11.36 -0.33
C GLN A 110 -13.28 -10.72 0.55
N SER A 111 -12.28 -10.05 -0.02
CA SER A 111 -11.29 -9.29 0.77
C SER A 111 -11.11 -7.91 0.15
N ARG A 112 -11.87 -6.93 0.67
CA ARG A 112 -11.85 -5.53 0.21
C ARG A 112 -10.70 -4.70 0.81
N GLY A 113 -9.79 -5.32 1.56
CA GLY A 113 -8.70 -4.63 2.28
C GLY A 113 -7.32 -5.17 1.95
N TRP A 114 -6.30 -4.64 2.64
CA TRP A 114 -4.88 -5.00 2.52
C TRP A 114 -4.58 -6.52 2.60
N LYS A 115 -5.48 -7.31 3.20
CA LYS A 115 -5.44 -8.79 3.22
C LYS A 115 -5.48 -9.42 1.82
N ALA A 116 -5.98 -8.73 0.80
CA ALA A 116 -5.93 -9.19 -0.59
C ALA A 116 -4.48 -9.34 -1.10
N CYS A 117 -3.57 -8.52 -0.59
CA CYS A 117 -2.16 -8.56 -0.96
C CYS A 117 -1.41 -9.75 -0.34
N PHE A 118 -1.91 -10.35 0.75
CA PHE A 118 -1.30 -11.53 1.39
C PHE A 118 -1.49 -12.82 0.58
N LYS A 119 -2.66 -13.00 -0.04
CA LYS A 119 -2.99 -14.25 -0.78
C LYS A 119 -2.13 -14.49 -2.03
N ILE A 120 -1.30 -13.53 -2.41
CA ILE A 120 -0.51 -13.55 -3.65
C ILE A 120 0.94 -14.01 -3.40
N VAL A 121 1.41 -14.01 -2.14
CA VAL A 121 2.80 -14.36 -1.78
C VAL A 121 2.97 -15.85 -1.42
N SER A 122 1.89 -16.64 -1.39
CA SER A 122 1.88 -18.04 -0.92
C SER A 122 2.00 -19.11 -2.01
N HIS A 123 2.69 -18.86 -3.13
CA HIS A 123 2.95 -19.88 -4.16
C HIS A 123 4.42 -19.92 -4.55
#